data_AF-A0A9P6WYQ0-F1
#
_entry.id   AF-A0A9P6WYQ0-F1
#
_cell.length_a   1.000
_cell.length_b   1.000
_cell.length_c   1.000
_cell.angle_alpha   90.00
_cell.angle_beta   90.00
_cell.angle_gamma   90.00
#
_symmetry.space_group_name_H-M   'P 1'
#
loop_
_entity.id
_entity.type
_entity.pdbx_description
1 polymer ?
#
loop_
_entity_poly.entity_id
_entity_poly.type
_entity_poly.pdbx_seq_one_letter_code
_entity_poly.pdbx_strand_id
1 'polypeptide(L)'
;MPTSSYNSHRGTLGLALLVNPHCNLPIYHISHDHPLLAKYSLSIILSSKILIHCLYLPPSLETEDVSQILDSLPLHISNTNTTIICGDFNARMGDFTGDTRTNATGRRLLNWITANNLILWNKRLAYGEPTSYTFQGTSIIDFFFSNCEFTMPTLTIRDDLSLNSNHKFMTLSFNLPDYPTGLPPPQRITWNVGKLKHPETRKNYKDVFEQNLSLILPPHSSISFLDRSAACQYIDTVHDDLCKAIISTLDSVCARRTNQTEDYLKDFWTPEMTAAFKRKEHLYKKWRKARGLNCLRYWEQHQEAQAALRRLVSNRRKETWRIFCQRLAQGDYTKAIAKFSKIPFSRCNGTTP
;
A
#
# COMPACT_ATOMS: atom_id res chain seq x y z
N MET A 1 -30.43 -6.33 12.06
CA MET A 1 -29.47 -5.59 11.20
C MET A 1 -28.10 -6.24 11.36
N PRO A 2 -27.62 -7.06 10.41
CA PRO A 2 -26.31 -7.69 10.55
C PRO A 2 -25.22 -6.69 10.14
N THR A 3 -24.35 -6.38 11.10
CA THR A 3 -23.14 -5.57 10.92
C THR A 3 -22.14 -6.32 10.03
N SER A 4 -22.02 -5.87 8.79
CA SER A 4 -20.90 -6.22 7.92
C SER A 4 -19.62 -5.71 8.58
N SER A 5 -18.81 -6.61 9.14
CA SER A 5 -17.45 -6.28 9.58
C SER A 5 -16.58 -6.02 8.35
N TYR A 6 -16.55 -4.76 7.94
CA TYR A 6 -15.55 -4.27 7.00
C TYR A 6 -14.17 -4.56 7.60
N ASN A 7 -13.33 -5.29 6.87
CA ASN A 7 -11.91 -5.40 7.20
C ASN A 7 -11.29 -4.01 7.03
N SER A 8 -11.23 -3.23 8.11
CA SER A 8 -10.63 -1.89 8.20
C SER A 8 -9.13 -1.83 7.85
N HIS A 9 -8.51 -2.99 7.56
CA HIS A 9 -7.08 -3.16 7.35
C HIS A 9 -6.68 -3.24 5.87
N ARG A 10 -7.65 -3.10 4.95
CA ARG A 10 -7.38 -2.96 3.52
C ARG A 10 -7.83 -1.58 3.13
N GLY A 11 -6.93 -0.75 2.61
CA GLY A 11 -7.29 0.54 2.04
C GLY A 11 -8.51 0.40 1.16
N THR A 12 -9.53 1.23 1.40
CA THR A 12 -10.72 1.27 0.56
C THR A 12 -10.38 2.02 -0.73
N LEU A 13 -11.10 1.72 -1.83
CA LEU A 13 -10.95 2.41 -3.12
C LEU A 13 -9.62 2.20 -3.89
N GLY A 14 -8.86 1.14 -3.57
CA GLY A 14 -7.69 0.76 -4.37
C GLY A 14 -6.37 1.43 -3.96
N LEU A 15 -6.34 2.11 -2.81
CA LEU A 15 -5.09 2.53 -2.18
C LEU A 15 -4.31 1.33 -1.63
N ALA A 16 -3.05 1.21 -2.03
CA ALA A 16 -2.14 0.19 -1.54
C ALA A 16 -0.75 0.80 -1.36
N LEU A 17 -0.09 0.41 -0.26
CA LEU A 17 1.31 0.72 -0.02
C LEU A 17 2.11 -0.58 -0.09
N LEU A 18 3.08 -0.62 -1.01
CA LEU A 18 3.99 -1.74 -1.18
C LEU A 18 5.33 -1.38 -0.56
N VAL A 19 5.77 -2.19 0.39
CA VAL A 19 7.07 -2.02 1.05
C VAL A 19 8.01 -3.10 0.56
N ASN A 20 9.23 -2.71 0.17
CA ASN A 20 10.27 -3.64 -0.24
C ASN A 20 10.45 -4.71 0.85
N PRO A 21 10.42 -6.02 0.52
CA PRO A 21 10.64 -7.09 1.49
C PRO A 21 11.98 -7.01 2.24
N HIS A 22 12.97 -6.32 1.66
CA HIS A 22 14.27 -6.05 2.27
C HIS A 22 14.30 -4.78 3.13
N CYS A 23 13.18 -4.09 3.28
CA CYS A 23 13.07 -2.94 4.18
C CYS A 23 13.12 -3.43 5.62
N ASN A 24 14.24 -3.19 6.28
CA ASN A 24 14.47 -3.57 7.67
C ASN A 24 14.10 -2.42 8.62
N LEU A 25 13.07 -1.64 8.33
CA LEU A 25 12.58 -0.61 9.25
C LEU A 25 11.22 -1.07 9.79
N PRO A 26 10.93 -0.88 11.09
CA PRO A 26 9.64 -1.26 11.64
C PRO A 26 8.54 -0.39 11.01
N ILE A 27 7.41 -1.01 10.69
CA ILE A 27 6.28 -0.38 10.00
C ILE A 27 5.02 -0.59 10.83
N TYR A 28 4.39 0.51 11.21
CA TYR A 28 3.12 0.54 11.94
C TYR A 28 2.04 1.13 11.05
N HIS A 29 0.91 0.45 10.91
CA HIS A 29 -0.24 1.01 10.20
C HIS A 29 -1.05 1.89 11.15
N ILE A 30 -1.49 3.05 10.66
CA ILE A 30 -2.35 3.97 11.42
C ILE A 30 -3.78 3.81 10.94
N SER A 31 -4.68 3.59 11.89
CA SER A 31 -6.12 3.66 11.66
C SER A 31 -6.61 5.07 11.98
N HIS A 32 -7.44 5.62 11.11
CA HIS A 32 -8.08 6.92 11.33
C HIS A 32 -9.49 6.74 11.86
N ASP A 33 -9.85 7.50 12.90
CA ASP A 33 -11.21 7.46 13.45
C ASP A 33 -12.21 8.20 12.55
N HIS A 34 -11.75 9.22 11.82
CA HIS A 34 -12.59 9.99 10.91
C HIS A 34 -12.96 9.16 9.67
N PRO A 35 -14.26 8.86 9.41
CA PRO A 35 -14.68 7.91 8.37
C PRO A 35 -14.26 8.31 6.95
N LEU A 36 -14.36 9.60 6.59
CA LEU A 36 -13.92 10.08 5.27
C LEU A 36 -12.40 9.91 5.09
N LEU A 37 -11.61 10.35 6.07
CA LEU A 37 -10.16 10.20 6.02
C LEU A 37 -9.74 8.73 5.94
N ALA A 38 -10.34 7.85 6.76
CA ALA A 38 -10.09 6.41 6.71
C ALA A 38 -10.44 5.79 5.34
N LYS A 39 -11.42 6.37 4.64
CA LYS A 39 -11.86 5.90 3.32
C LYS A 39 -10.89 6.26 2.20
N TYR A 40 -10.30 7.45 2.27
CA TYR A 40 -9.50 8.06 1.19
C TYR A 40 -8.00 8.16 1.51
N SER A 41 -7.56 7.58 2.62
CA SER A 41 -6.14 7.55 2.97
C SER A 41 -5.69 6.20 3.52
N LEU A 42 -4.40 5.92 3.35
CA LEU A 42 -3.67 4.85 4.00
C LEU A 42 -2.44 5.46 4.65
N SER A 43 -2.22 5.16 5.93
CA SER A 43 -1.18 5.84 6.71
C SER A 43 -0.30 4.84 7.44
N ILE A 44 1.02 5.07 7.42
CA ILE A 44 1.98 4.26 8.17
C ILE A 44 2.99 5.12 8.91
N ILE A 45 3.60 4.56 9.94
CA ILE A 45 4.82 5.07 10.56
C ILE A 45 5.96 4.11 10.23
N LEU A 46 7.03 4.64 9.66
CA LEU A 46 8.27 3.95 9.36
C LEU A 46 9.33 4.34 10.40
N SER A 47 9.94 3.35 11.04
CA SER A 47 11.00 3.51 12.04
C SER A 47 10.64 4.42 13.23
N SER A 48 9.35 4.55 13.55
CA SER A 48 8.85 5.48 14.59
C SER A 48 9.22 6.96 14.36
N LYS A 49 9.65 7.33 13.15
CA LYS A 49 10.17 8.67 12.81
C LYS A 49 9.49 9.30 11.60
N ILE A 50 9.13 8.48 10.61
CA ILE A 50 8.59 8.96 9.35
C ILE A 50 7.12 8.54 9.24
N LEU A 51 6.24 9.53 9.27
CA LEU A 51 4.83 9.37 8.97
C LEU A 51 4.64 9.43 7.45
N ILE A 52 3.96 8.44 6.87
CA ILE A 52 3.66 8.41 5.43
C ILE A 52 2.15 8.30 5.27
N HIS A 53 1.56 9.23 4.52
CA HIS A 53 0.18 9.23 4.10
C HIS A 53 0.07 9.02 2.59
N CYS A 54 -0.68 8.01 2.16
CA CYS A 54 -1.09 7.83 0.78
C CYS A 54 -2.56 8.25 0.66
N LEU A 55 -2.87 9.24 -0.17
CA LEU A 55 -4.24 9.73 -0.38
C LEU A 55 -4.72 9.44 -1.80
N TYR A 56 -6.03 9.24 -1.94
CA TYR A 56 -6.72 9.27 -3.22
C TYR A 56 -7.97 10.12 -3.07
N LEU A 57 -8.00 11.29 -3.71
CA LEU A 57 -9.17 12.16 -3.72
C LEU A 57 -9.84 12.04 -5.09
N PRO A 58 -11.00 11.35 -5.21
CA PRO A 58 -11.68 11.20 -6.49
C PRO A 58 -12.05 12.56 -7.09
N PRO A 59 -12.08 12.69 -8.44
CA PRO A 59 -12.49 13.94 -9.09
C PRO A 59 -13.96 14.30 -8.83
N SER A 60 -14.79 13.33 -8.44
CA SER A 60 -16.20 13.50 -8.07
C SER A 60 -16.41 13.83 -6.59
N LEU A 61 -15.35 13.90 -5.79
CA LEU A 61 -15.47 14.18 -4.36
C LEU A 61 -15.86 15.64 -4.14
N GLU A 62 -16.82 15.88 -3.26
CA GLU A 62 -17.29 17.23 -2.97
C GLU A 62 -16.19 18.06 -2.30
N THR A 63 -16.20 19.37 -2.55
CA THR A 63 -15.15 20.27 -2.04
C THR A 63 -15.15 20.35 -0.51
N GLU A 64 -16.30 20.16 0.13
CA GLU A 64 -16.42 20.13 1.59
C GLU A 64 -15.78 18.88 2.17
N ASP A 65 -16.04 17.70 1.60
CA ASP A 65 -15.40 16.44 1.98
C ASP A 65 -13.88 16.51 1.82
N VAL A 66 -13.38 17.14 0.74
CA VAL A 66 -11.95 17.38 0.55
C VAL A 66 -11.38 18.20 1.71
N SER A 67 -12.07 19.27 2.10
CA SER A 67 -11.62 20.14 3.20
C SER A 67 -11.57 19.36 4.52
N GLN A 68 -12.62 18.60 4.85
CA GLN A 68 -12.65 17.76 6.05
C GLN A 68 -11.53 16.71 6.07
N ILE A 69 -11.21 16.09 4.93
CA ILE A 69 -10.10 15.13 4.83
C ILE A 69 -8.76 15.81 5.10
N LEU A 70 -8.52 16.98 4.49
CA LEU A 70 -7.27 17.73 4.65
C LEU A 70 -7.11 18.25 6.08
N ASP A 71 -8.17 18.78 6.68
CA ASP A 71 -8.17 19.32 8.04
C ASP A 71 -8.01 18.22 9.10
N SER A 72 -8.52 17.02 8.82
CA SER A 72 -8.40 15.87 9.72
C SER A 72 -7.07 15.10 9.56
N LEU A 73 -6.27 15.40 8.53
CA LEU A 73 -5.04 14.65 8.25
C LEU A 73 -3.96 14.99 9.29
N PRO A 74 -3.50 14.03 10.11
CA PRO A 74 -2.53 14.32 11.15
C PRO A 74 -1.16 14.61 10.51
N LEU A 75 -0.68 15.84 10.61
CA LEU A 75 0.66 16.18 10.10
C LEU A 75 1.79 15.80 11.06
N HIS A 76 1.43 15.39 12.29
CA HIS A 76 2.36 14.94 13.31
C HIS A 76 1.71 13.85 14.17
N ILE A 77 2.45 12.78 14.44
CA ILE A 77 2.10 11.75 15.43
C ILE A 77 3.31 11.57 16.37
N SER A 78 3.07 11.28 17.65
CA SER A 78 4.12 11.17 18.68
C SER A 78 5.38 10.47 18.17
N ASN A 79 6.54 11.11 18.38
CA ASN A 79 7.89 10.70 17.98
C ASN A 79 8.23 10.77 16.47
N THR A 80 7.29 11.12 15.60
CA THR A 80 7.58 11.39 14.18
C THR A 80 8.13 12.80 13.99
N ASN A 81 9.18 12.93 13.18
CA ASN A 81 9.81 14.20 12.84
C ASN A 81 9.64 14.56 11.35
N THR A 82 9.29 13.58 10.53
CA THR A 82 9.09 13.74 9.09
C THR A 82 7.73 13.18 8.72
N THR A 83 6.96 13.99 8.00
CA THR A 83 5.68 13.58 7.42
C THR A 83 5.79 13.68 5.91
N ILE A 84 5.43 12.61 5.22
CA ILE A 84 5.42 12.49 3.77
C ILE A 84 3.98 12.22 3.36
N ILE A 85 3.47 12.98 2.41
CA ILE A 85 2.13 12.77 1.89
C ILE A 85 2.25 12.57 0.38
N CYS A 86 1.59 11.56 -0.17
CA CYS A 86 1.61 11.33 -1.60
C CYS A 86 0.30 10.72 -2.12
N GLY A 87 0.08 10.83 -3.43
CA GLY A 87 -1.05 10.19 -4.09
C GLY A 87 -1.67 11.02 -5.19
N ASP A 88 -2.87 10.62 -5.62
CA ASP A 88 -3.66 11.31 -6.64
C ASP A 88 -4.74 12.18 -5.98
N PHE A 89 -4.59 13.49 -6.14
CA PHE A 89 -5.45 14.49 -5.51
C PHE A 89 -6.55 14.99 -6.43
N ASN A 90 -6.49 14.68 -7.73
CA ASN A 90 -7.33 15.29 -8.76
C ASN A 90 -7.42 16.83 -8.66
N ALA A 91 -6.38 17.45 -8.10
CA ALA A 91 -6.32 18.86 -7.75
C ALA A 91 -5.38 19.58 -8.72
N ARG A 92 -5.89 20.60 -9.42
CA ARG A 92 -5.11 21.37 -10.41
C ARG A 92 -4.79 22.75 -9.85
N MET A 93 -3.50 23.02 -9.66
CA MET A 93 -3.01 24.24 -8.99
C MET A 93 -2.46 25.29 -9.95
N GLY A 94 -2.65 25.11 -11.26
CA GLY A 94 -2.25 26.09 -12.28
C GLY A 94 -0.75 26.40 -12.26
N ASP A 95 -0.43 27.67 -12.40
CA ASP A 95 0.94 28.21 -12.40
C ASP A 95 1.76 27.82 -11.16
N PHE A 96 1.13 27.50 -10.03
CA PHE A 96 1.86 27.05 -8.84
C PHE A 96 2.66 25.77 -9.09
N THR A 97 2.16 24.89 -9.96
CA THR A 97 2.79 23.62 -10.36
C THR A 97 3.25 23.60 -11.82
N GLY A 98 2.94 24.66 -12.59
CA GLY A 98 3.10 24.68 -14.05
C GLY A 98 2.01 23.90 -14.78
N ASP A 99 0.86 23.67 -14.13
CA ASP A 99 -0.31 23.09 -14.78
C ASP A 99 -1.07 24.19 -15.54
N THR A 100 -1.69 23.87 -16.68
CA THR A 100 -2.39 24.85 -17.53
C THR A 100 -3.79 25.21 -17.03
N ARG A 101 -4.29 24.53 -15.99
CA ARG A 101 -5.65 24.73 -15.46
C ARG A 101 -5.64 24.77 -13.93
N THR A 102 -6.69 25.36 -13.38
CA THR A 102 -7.00 25.34 -11.95
C THR A 102 -8.39 24.73 -11.71
N ASN A 103 -8.61 24.16 -10.53
CA ASN A 103 -9.94 23.74 -10.07
C ASN A 103 -10.17 24.07 -8.58
N ALA A 104 -11.40 23.86 -8.09
CA ALA A 104 -11.78 24.18 -6.71
C ALA A 104 -10.93 23.37 -5.69
N THR A 105 -10.77 22.07 -5.93
CA THR A 105 -9.90 21.19 -5.14
C THR A 105 -8.46 21.70 -5.09
N GLY A 106 -7.91 22.14 -6.22
CA GLY A 106 -6.58 22.73 -6.32
C GLY A 106 -6.40 24.00 -5.49
N ARG A 107 -7.41 24.88 -5.48
CA ARG A 107 -7.38 26.07 -4.62
C ARG A 107 -7.39 25.71 -3.13
N ARG A 108 -8.22 24.73 -2.73
CA ARG A 108 -8.26 24.26 -1.33
C ARG A 108 -6.95 23.62 -0.91
N LEU A 109 -6.42 22.73 -1.74
CA LEU A 109 -5.15 22.06 -1.51
C LEU A 109 -4.00 23.07 -1.40
N LEU A 110 -3.94 24.07 -2.29
CA LEU A 110 -2.94 25.13 -2.23
C LEU A 110 -3.01 25.95 -0.93
N ASN A 111 -4.22 26.32 -0.50
CA ASN A 111 -4.42 27.03 0.76
C ASN A 111 -3.96 26.18 1.95
N TRP A 112 -4.30 24.90 1.97
CA TRP A 112 -3.92 23.97 3.01
C TRP A 112 -2.39 23.73 3.07
N ILE A 113 -1.74 23.57 1.91
CA ILE A 113 -0.26 23.48 1.81
C ILE A 113 0.38 24.73 2.42
N THR A 114 -0.14 25.90 2.07
CA THR A 114 0.41 27.19 2.54
C THR A 114 0.21 27.37 4.04
N ALA A 115 -1.00 27.06 4.55
CA ALA A 115 -1.32 27.18 5.97
C ALA A 115 -0.47 26.25 6.85
N ASN A 116 -0.07 25.09 6.32
CA ASN A 116 0.73 24.10 7.05
C ASN A 116 2.22 24.12 6.70
N ASN A 117 2.69 25.12 5.94
CA ASN A 117 4.09 25.25 5.50
C ASN A 117 4.66 23.98 4.85
N LEU A 118 3.84 23.28 4.06
CA LEU A 118 4.26 22.04 3.42
C LEU A 118 5.10 22.32 2.16
N ILE A 119 6.12 21.51 1.98
CA ILE A 119 6.96 21.49 0.78
C ILE A 119 6.27 20.66 -0.29
N LEU A 120 5.97 21.27 -1.44
CA LEU A 120 5.52 20.54 -2.63
C LEU A 120 6.71 20.16 -3.52
N TRP A 121 7.08 18.88 -3.51
CA TRP A 121 8.26 18.38 -4.24
C TRP A 121 8.10 18.45 -5.75
N ASN A 122 6.89 18.22 -6.28
CA ASN A 122 6.61 18.38 -7.70
C ASN A 122 6.97 19.78 -8.20
N LYS A 123 6.59 20.83 -7.45
CA LYS A 123 6.89 22.21 -7.80
C LYS A 123 8.39 22.47 -7.84
N ARG A 124 9.16 21.88 -6.93
CA ARG A 124 10.59 22.14 -6.80
C ARG A 124 11.46 21.37 -7.78
N LEU A 125 11.08 20.12 -8.06
CA LEU A 125 11.95 19.17 -8.76
C LEU A 125 11.42 18.74 -10.13
N ALA A 126 10.14 18.99 -10.42
CA ALA A 126 9.48 18.56 -11.66
C ALA A 126 8.41 19.59 -12.12
N TYR A 127 8.73 20.89 -12.04
CA TYR A 127 7.80 21.96 -12.38
C TYR A 127 7.32 21.87 -13.83
N GLY A 128 6.00 21.95 -14.04
CA GLY A 128 5.39 21.88 -15.36
C GLY A 128 5.38 20.48 -16.01
N GLU A 129 5.92 19.46 -15.34
CA GLU A 129 5.92 18.10 -15.87
C GLU A 129 4.58 17.39 -15.59
N PRO A 130 3.84 16.92 -16.62
CA PRO A 130 2.54 16.30 -16.40
C PRO A 130 2.62 14.92 -15.74
N THR A 131 1.75 14.69 -14.76
CA THR A 131 1.63 13.41 -14.05
C THR A 131 0.53 12.53 -14.65
N SER A 132 -0.37 13.09 -15.45
CA SER A 132 -1.41 12.32 -16.16
C SER A 132 -1.63 12.82 -17.58
N TYR A 133 -1.90 11.88 -18.49
CA TYR A 133 -2.08 12.08 -19.92
C TYR A 133 -3.37 11.40 -20.37
N THR A 134 -4.30 12.19 -20.86
CA THR A 134 -5.57 11.73 -21.43
C THR A 134 -5.69 12.19 -22.87
N PHE A 135 -6.74 11.73 -23.57
CA PHE A 135 -7.05 12.24 -24.91
C PHE A 135 -7.44 13.73 -24.90
N GLN A 136 -7.89 14.25 -23.75
CA GLN A 136 -8.26 15.66 -23.56
C GLN A 136 -7.04 16.55 -23.25
N GLY A 137 -5.85 15.96 -23.14
CA GLY A 137 -4.62 16.64 -22.80
C GLY A 137 -4.02 16.17 -21.48
N THR A 138 -3.21 17.02 -20.87
CA THR A 138 -2.37 16.69 -19.73
C THR A 138 -2.81 17.39 -18.45
N SER A 139 -2.46 16.81 -17.31
CA SER A 139 -2.70 17.38 -15.99
C SER A 139 -1.59 17.04 -15.01
N ILE A 140 -1.41 17.89 -14.00
CA ILE A 140 -0.53 17.66 -12.85
C ILE A 140 -1.46 17.51 -11.64
N ILE A 141 -1.68 16.27 -11.20
CA ILE A 141 -2.66 15.92 -10.15
C ILE A 141 -2.14 14.92 -9.12
N ASP A 142 -0.99 14.30 -9.40
CA ASP A 142 -0.31 13.37 -8.50
C ASP A 142 0.84 14.11 -7.80
N PHE A 143 0.86 14.12 -6.48
CA PHE A 143 1.76 14.98 -5.73
C PHE A 143 2.53 14.26 -4.63
N PHE A 144 3.71 14.79 -4.30
CA PHE A 144 4.46 14.49 -3.09
C PHE A 144 4.64 15.75 -2.24
N PHE A 145 4.32 15.64 -0.95
CA PHE A 145 4.50 16.69 0.05
C PHE A 145 5.39 16.20 1.20
N SER A 146 6.04 17.14 1.87
CA SER A 146 6.60 16.90 3.19
C SER A 146 6.51 18.13 4.11
N ASN A 147 6.64 17.91 5.41
CA ASN A 147 6.78 18.98 6.40
C ASN A 147 8.25 19.37 6.66
N CYS A 148 9.22 18.70 6.03
CA CYS A 148 10.64 18.99 6.20
C CYS A 148 11.41 18.84 4.88
N GLU A 149 12.59 19.45 4.82
CA GLU A 149 13.52 19.25 3.71
C GLU A 149 14.08 17.83 3.69
N PHE A 150 14.24 17.31 2.49
CA PHE A 150 14.91 16.04 2.25
C PHE A 150 16.36 16.27 1.83
N THR A 151 17.23 15.34 2.23
CA THR A 151 18.63 15.33 1.82
C THR A 151 18.75 14.65 0.46
N MET A 152 19.40 15.33 -0.50
CA MET A 152 19.59 14.84 -1.88
C MET A 152 18.30 14.32 -2.55
N PRO A 153 17.22 15.14 -2.58
CA PRO A 153 15.97 14.70 -3.16
C PRO A 153 16.03 14.71 -4.68
N THR A 154 15.55 13.64 -5.29
CA THR A 154 15.32 13.54 -6.74
C THR A 154 13.90 13.11 -6.98
N LEU A 155 13.19 13.82 -7.85
CA LEU A 155 11.86 13.43 -8.34
C LEU A 155 11.95 13.18 -9.83
N THR A 156 11.45 12.03 -10.28
CA THR A 156 11.38 11.70 -11.71
C THR A 156 9.97 11.27 -12.07
N ILE A 157 9.39 11.93 -13.07
CA ILE A 157 8.16 11.48 -13.72
C ILE A 157 8.54 10.47 -14.80
N ARG A 158 8.28 9.18 -14.55
CA ARG A 158 8.74 8.07 -15.37
C ARG A 158 7.79 7.84 -16.55
N ASP A 159 8.19 8.37 -17.70
CA ASP A 159 7.54 8.09 -18.98
C ASP A 159 7.76 6.66 -19.49
N ASP A 160 8.78 5.97 -18.98
CA ASP A 160 9.22 4.67 -19.44
C ASP A 160 8.57 3.49 -18.70
N LEU A 161 7.77 3.75 -17.67
CA LEU A 161 7.17 2.73 -16.78
C LEU A 161 5.65 2.89 -16.60
N SER A 162 4.95 3.57 -17.52
CA SER A 162 3.49 3.73 -17.42
C SER A 162 2.77 2.39 -17.68
N LEU A 163 2.24 1.78 -16.61
CA LEU A 163 1.57 0.47 -16.60
C LEU A 163 0.21 0.45 -17.34
N ASN A 164 0.14 0.88 -18.61
CA ASN A 164 -1.12 1.19 -19.32
C ASN A 164 -2.02 2.22 -18.62
N SER A 165 -1.51 2.94 -17.63
CA SER A 165 -2.25 4.01 -16.98
C SER A 165 -2.08 5.32 -17.73
N ASN A 166 -3.11 6.15 -17.69
CA ASN A 166 -3.00 7.55 -18.07
C ASN A 166 -2.11 8.32 -17.08
N HIS A 167 -2.01 7.85 -15.84
CA HIS A 167 -1.08 8.38 -14.84
C HIS A 167 0.34 7.87 -15.09
N LYS A 168 1.31 8.73 -14.78
CA LYS A 168 2.73 8.44 -14.84
C LYS A 168 3.20 7.88 -13.51
N PHE A 169 4.04 6.87 -13.60
CA PHE A 169 4.74 6.38 -12.44
C PHE A 169 5.73 7.46 -11.99
N MET A 170 5.77 7.79 -10.71
CA MET A 170 6.65 8.81 -10.17
C MET A 170 7.60 8.19 -9.16
N THR A 171 8.85 8.63 -9.16
CA THR A 171 9.85 8.18 -8.19
C THR A 171 10.41 9.38 -7.47
N LEU A 172 10.07 9.51 -6.18
CA LEU A 172 10.78 10.39 -5.26
C LEU A 172 11.82 9.57 -4.51
N SER A 173 13.06 10.03 -4.50
CA SER A 173 14.17 9.40 -3.78
C SER A 173 14.91 10.45 -2.99
N PHE A 174 15.36 10.09 -1.79
CA PHE A 174 16.09 10.98 -0.89
C PHE A 174 16.87 10.11 0.11
N ASN A 175 17.88 10.71 0.73
CA ASN A 175 18.61 10.07 1.82
C ASN A 175 17.81 10.24 3.10
N LEU A 176 17.63 9.12 3.81
CA LEU A 176 17.18 9.18 5.19
C LEU A 176 18.24 9.88 6.03
N PRO A 177 17.86 10.70 7.03
CA PRO A 177 18.79 11.12 8.08
C PRO A 177 19.55 9.90 8.62
N ASP A 178 20.79 10.08 9.08
CA ASP A 178 21.58 9.04 9.75
C ASP A 178 20.84 8.60 11.02
N TYR A 179 19.89 7.69 10.87
CA TYR A 179 19.29 6.97 11.97
C TYR A 179 20.31 5.93 12.39
N PRO A 180 20.57 5.75 13.70
CA PRO A 180 21.50 4.72 14.15
C PRO A 180 21.05 3.41 13.52
N THR A 181 21.86 2.89 12.61
CA THR A 181 21.74 1.55 12.06
C THR A 181 21.99 0.61 13.23
N GLY A 182 20.93 0.33 14.00
CA GLY A 182 20.88 -0.91 14.75
C GLY A 182 21.06 -2.06 13.77
N LEU A 183 21.44 -3.23 14.29
CA LEU A 183 21.37 -4.49 13.54
C LEU A 183 20.06 -4.51 12.74
N PRO A 184 20.10 -4.92 11.44
CA PRO A 184 18.88 -5.02 10.67
C PRO A 184 17.86 -5.80 11.51
N PRO A 185 16.69 -5.22 11.85
CA PRO A 185 15.72 -5.95 12.62
C PRO A 185 15.43 -7.27 11.91
N PRO A 186 15.23 -8.36 12.67
CA PRO A 186 14.97 -9.66 12.11
C PRO A 186 13.84 -9.55 11.08
N GLN A 187 13.97 -10.28 9.95
CA GLN A 187 12.97 -10.33 8.88
C GLN A 187 11.56 -10.28 9.46
N ARG A 188 10.70 -9.38 8.94
CA ARG A 188 9.33 -9.20 9.44
C ARG A 188 8.61 -10.55 9.47
N ILE A 189 8.52 -11.15 10.65
CA ILE A 189 7.84 -12.41 10.83
C ILE A 189 6.34 -12.14 10.69
N THR A 190 5.67 -12.90 9.83
CA THR A 190 4.22 -12.85 9.73
C THR A 190 3.66 -14.21 10.10
N TRP A 191 2.55 -14.23 10.84
CA TRP A 191 1.89 -15.46 11.28
C TRP A 191 0.52 -15.63 10.63
N ASN A 192 0.01 -16.85 10.60
CA ASN A 192 -1.36 -17.11 10.19
C ASN A 192 -2.37 -16.78 11.29
N VAL A 193 -2.40 -15.52 11.74
CA VAL A 193 -3.30 -15.03 12.80
C VAL A 193 -4.79 -15.26 12.50
N GLY A 194 -5.14 -15.50 11.22
CA GLY A 194 -6.48 -15.93 10.83
C GLY A 194 -6.94 -17.25 11.48
N LYS A 195 -6.01 -18.11 11.91
CA LYS A 195 -6.33 -19.33 12.64
C LYS A 195 -7.01 -19.06 14.00
N LEU A 196 -6.76 -17.89 14.60
CA LEU A 196 -7.40 -17.47 15.87
C LEU A 196 -8.90 -17.23 15.74
N LYS A 197 -9.47 -17.27 14.52
CA LYS A 197 -10.92 -17.31 14.32
C LYS A 197 -11.53 -18.64 14.76
N HIS A 198 -10.75 -19.73 14.78
CA HIS A 198 -11.21 -21.03 15.26
C HIS A 198 -11.18 -21.06 16.79
N PRO A 199 -12.29 -21.40 17.46
CA PRO A 199 -12.39 -21.38 18.92
C PRO A 199 -11.32 -22.23 19.62
N GLU A 200 -10.99 -23.40 19.08
CA GLU A 200 -9.98 -24.31 19.63
C GLU A 200 -8.57 -23.70 19.56
N THR A 201 -8.19 -23.16 18.40
CA THR A 201 -6.89 -22.51 18.23
C THR A 201 -6.77 -21.26 19.11
N ARG A 202 -7.87 -20.51 19.28
CA ARG A 202 -7.91 -19.37 20.19
C ARG A 202 -7.78 -19.78 21.65
N LYS A 203 -8.41 -20.88 22.05
CA LYS A 203 -8.26 -21.44 23.41
C LYS A 203 -6.80 -21.85 23.64
N ASN A 204 -6.23 -22.63 22.73
CA ASN A 204 -4.82 -23.03 22.79
C ASN A 204 -3.86 -21.82 22.84
N TYR A 205 -4.14 -20.77 22.06
CA TYR A 205 -3.36 -19.53 22.13
C TYR A 205 -3.40 -18.91 23.53
N LYS A 206 -4.58 -18.83 24.17
CA LYS A 206 -4.70 -18.30 25.53
C LYS A 206 -3.94 -19.15 26.54
N ASP A 207 -4.13 -20.46 26.49
CA ASP A 207 -3.50 -21.41 27.43
C ASP A 207 -1.96 -21.33 27.35
N VAL A 208 -1.41 -21.33 26.13
CA VAL A 208 0.05 -21.21 25.90
C VAL A 208 0.56 -19.80 26.23
N PHE A 209 -0.20 -18.75 25.93
CA PHE A 209 0.17 -17.39 26.27
C PHE A 209 0.24 -17.17 27.78
N GLU A 210 -0.75 -17.66 28.53
CA GLU A 210 -0.80 -17.58 30.00
C GLU A 210 0.36 -18.34 30.64
N GLN A 211 0.71 -19.52 30.11
CA GLN A 211 1.91 -20.25 30.51
C GLN A 211 3.19 -19.43 30.25
N ASN A 212 3.33 -18.82 29.08
CA ASN A 212 4.50 -17.99 28.77
C ASN A 212 4.55 -16.72 29.63
N LEU A 213 3.39 -16.12 29.96
CA LEU A 213 3.30 -14.90 30.76
C LEU A 213 3.62 -15.13 32.24
N SER A 214 3.17 -16.27 32.79
CA SER A 214 3.44 -16.67 34.18
C SER A 214 4.91 -16.97 34.47
N LEU A 215 5.71 -17.25 33.44
CA LEU A 215 7.17 -17.40 33.55
C LEU A 215 7.91 -16.06 33.65
N ILE A 216 7.23 -14.95 33.35
CA ILE A 216 7.86 -13.64 33.07
C ILE A 216 7.54 -12.60 34.14
N LEU A 217 6.31 -12.57 34.66
CA LEU A 217 5.92 -11.55 35.62
C LEU A 217 6.10 -12.05 37.06
N PRO A 218 7.12 -11.57 37.81
CA PRO A 218 7.11 -11.74 39.26
C PRO A 218 5.87 -11.02 39.84
N PRO A 219 5.28 -11.53 40.94
CA PRO A 219 4.11 -10.90 41.55
C PRO A 219 4.42 -9.43 41.89
N HIS A 220 3.58 -8.53 41.39
CA HIS A 220 3.71 -7.06 41.44
C HIS A 220 3.78 -6.42 42.84
N SER A 221 3.87 -7.21 43.90
CA SER A 221 3.61 -6.76 45.27
C SER A 221 4.80 -6.14 46.01
N SER A 222 5.99 -5.94 45.41
CA SER A 222 7.13 -5.32 46.14
C SER A 222 8.22 -4.70 45.25
N ILE A 223 7.88 -3.94 44.20
CA ILE A 223 8.91 -3.31 43.35
C ILE A 223 9.08 -1.83 43.72
N SER A 224 10.18 -1.53 44.40
CA SER A 224 10.67 -0.17 44.66
C SER A 224 11.89 0.07 43.77
N PHE A 225 11.87 1.16 42.99
CA PHE A 225 12.99 1.53 42.13
C PHE A 225 13.85 2.60 42.82
N LEU A 226 15.16 2.38 42.86
CA LEU A 226 16.11 3.34 43.44
C LEU A 226 16.13 4.67 42.68
N ASP A 227 15.98 4.63 41.36
CA ASP A 227 16.01 5.79 40.47
C ASP A 227 15.18 5.59 39.18
N ARG A 228 15.11 6.64 38.36
CA ARG A 228 14.41 6.63 37.07
C ARG A 228 15.04 5.66 36.07
N SER A 229 16.35 5.45 36.11
CA SER A 229 17.06 4.56 35.17
C SER A 229 16.68 3.11 35.43
N ALA A 230 16.63 2.70 36.69
CA ALA A 230 16.20 1.37 37.13
C ALA A 230 14.73 1.10 36.74
N ALA A 231 13.86 2.10 36.87
CA ALA A 231 12.47 2.00 36.42
C ALA A 231 12.38 1.83 34.89
N CYS A 232 13.16 2.59 34.11
CA CYS A 232 13.22 2.45 32.65
C CYS A 232 13.72 1.06 32.22
N GLN A 233 14.81 0.56 32.81
CA GLN A 233 15.34 -0.78 32.50
C GLN A 233 14.34 -1.90 32.83
N TYR A 234 13.61 -1.76 33.93
CA TYR A 234 12.56 -2.70 34.28
C TYR A 234 11.41 -2.69 33.25
N ILE A 235 10.97 -1.50 32.83
CA ILE A 235 9.94 -1.35 31.78
C ILE A 235 10.41 -1.99 30.46
N ASP A 236 11.65 -1.74 30.05
CA ASP A 236 12.21 -2.31 28.82
C ASP A 236 12.30 -3.84 28.90
N THR A 237 12.67 -4.38 30.06
CA THR A 237 12.72 -5.83 30.30
C THR A 237 11.31 -6.45 30.19
N VAL A 238 10.32 -5.84 30.85
CA VAL A 238 8.91 -6.29 30.76
C VAL A 238 8.39 -6.19 29.33
N HIS A 239 8.75 -5.13 28.60
CA HIS A 239 8.40 -4.97 27.19
C HIS A 239 8.98 -6.10 26.34
N ASP A 240 10.29 -6.36 26.46
CA ASP A 240 10.99 -7.39 25.71
C ASP A 240 10.43 -8.78 26.00
N ASP A 241 10.15 -9.09 27.27
CA ASP A 241 9.65 -10.39 27.65
C ASP A 241 8.18 -10.58 27.21
N LEU A 242 7.35 -9.54 27.29
CA LEU A 242 6.01 -9.57 26.71
C LEU A 242 6.07 -9.81 25.19
N CYS A 243 6.97 -9.13 24.48
CA CYS A 243 7.17 -9.35 23.06
C CYS A 243 7.61 -10.79 22.76
N LYS A 244 8.56 -11.35 23.54
CA LYS A 244 8.98 -12.77 23.41
C LYS A 244 7.83 -13.74 23.66
N ALA A 245 6.99 -13.50 24.67
CA ALA A 245 5.83 -14.32 24.98
C ALA A 245 4.82 -14.33 23.82
N ILE A 246 4.53 -13.15 23.24
CA ILE A 246 3.65 -13.03 22.07
C ILE A 246 4.24 -13.79 20.88
N ILE A 247 5.52 -13.57 20.57
CA ILE A 247 6.20 -14.17 19.42
C ILE A 247 6.24 -15.70 19.53
N SER A 248 6.67 -16.24 20.68
CA SER A 248 6.77 -17.69 20.92
C SER A 248 5.41 -18.38 20.86
N THR A 249 4.37 -17.76 21.44
CA THR A 249 2.99 -18.28 21.36
C THR A 249 2.47 -18.27 19.92
N LEU A 250 2.73 -17.22 19.16
CA LEU A 250 2.33 -17.15 17.76
C LEU A 250 3.09 -18.17 16.90
N ASP A 251 4.37 -18.40 17.18
CA ASP A 251 5.18 -19.43 16.50
C ASP A 251 4.61 -20.82 16.74
N SER A 252 4.24 -21.17 17.98
CA SER A 252 3.72 -22.49 18.30
C SER A 252 2.28 -22.71 17.79
N VAL A 253 1.40 -21.71 17.91
CA VAL A 253 -0.04 -21.88 17.64
C VAL A 253 -0.43 -21.49 16.21
N CYS A 254 0.06 -20.34 15.73
CA CYS A 254 -0.36 -19.81 14.45
C CYS A 254 0.50 -20.32 13.28
N ALA A 255 1.75 -20.68 13.54
CA ALA A 255 2.79 -20.96 12.55
C ALA A 255 3.11 -19.76 11.64
N ARG A 256 4.38 -19.63 11.27
CA ARG A 256 4.87 -18.57 10.39
C ARG A 256 4.30 -18.71 8.98
N ARG A 257 4.03 -17.59 8.33
CA ARG A 257 3.77 -17.52 6.90
C ARG A 257 5.09 -17.58 6.16
N THR A 258 5.24 -18.58 5.31
CA THR A 258 6.27 -18.61 4.29
C THR A 258 5.84 -17.75 3.12
N ASN A 259 6.74 -16.95 2.55
CA ASN A 259 6.51 -16.07 1.38
C ASN A 259 6.26 -16.83 0.06
N GLN A 260 5.47 -17.91 0.08
CA GLN A 260 5.05 -18.68 -1.10
C GLN A 260 4.15 -17.89 -2.06
N THR A 261 3.84 -16.63 -1.76
CA THR A 261 3.08 -15.74 -2.67
C THR A 261 3.81 -15.43 -3.97
N GLU A 262 5.11 -15.71 -4.11
CA GLU A 262 5.78 -15.57 -5.41
C GLU A 262 5.40 -16.68 -6.41
N ASP A 263 5.13 -17.90 -5.96
CA ASP A 263 4.98 -19.04 -6.88
C ASP A 263 3.73 -18.96 -7.76
N TYR A 264 2.60 -18.49 -7.22
CA TYR A 264 1.36 -18.48 -7.98
C TYR A 264 1.33 -17.41 -9.11
N LEU A 265 2.09 -16.33 -8.97
CA LEU A 265 2.23 -15.31 -10.02
C LEU A 265 3.22 -15.75 -11.10
N LYS A 266 4.29 -16.47 -10.70
CA LYS A 266 5.22 -17.13 -11.63
C LYS A 266 4.48 -18.17 -12.49
N ASP A 267 3.51 -18.89 -11.91
CA ASP A 267 2.68 -19.85 -12.64
C ASP A 267 1.72 -19.20 -13.63
N PHE A 268 1.30 -17.95 -13.40
CA PHE A 268 0.33 -17.29 -14.29
C PHE A 268 0.99 -16.70 -15.55
N TRP A 269 2.11 -16.00 -15.40
CA TRP A 269 2.78 -15.30 -16.51
C TRP A 269 3.70 -16.24 -17.29
N THR A 270 3.37 -16.50 -18.56
CA THR A 270 4.23 -17.27 -19.47
C THR A 270 5.27 -16.36 -20.15
N PRO A 271 6.41 -16.91 -20.64
CA PRO A 271 7.37 -16.14 -21.43
C PRO A 271 6.75 -15.41 -22.63
N GLU A 272 5.76 -16.02 -23.28
CA GLU A 272 5.00 -15.42 -24.38
C GLU A 272 4.19 -14.19 -23.91
N MET A 273 3.48 -14.29 -22.78
CA MET A 273 2.74 -13.16 -22.22
C MET A 273 3.68 -12.02 -21.81
N THR A 274 4.84 -12.34 -21.24
CA THR A 274 5.86 -11.36 -20.90
C THR A 274 6.43 -10.70 -22.16
N ALA A 275 6.69 -11.45 -23.23
CA ALA A 275 7.16 -10.91 -24.50
C ALA A 275 6.10 -10.00 -25.16
N ALA A 276 4.83 -10.41 -25.15
CA ALA A 276 3.72 -9.61 -25.66
C ALA A 276 3.56 -8.30 -24.86
N PHE A 277 3.69 -8.36 -23.53
CA PHE A 277 3.70 -7.17 -22.67
C PHE A 277 4.87 -6.24 -23.03
N LYS A 278 6.10 -6.76 -23.13
CA LYS A 278 7.28 -5.96 -23.50
C LYS A 278 7.14 -5.33 -24.89
N ARG A 279 6.60 -6.06 -25.87
CA ARG A 279 6.33 -5.54 -27.23
C ARG A 279 5.33 -4.39 -27.19
N LYS A 280 4.23 -4.56 -26.45
CA LYS A 280 3.23 -3.51 -26.26
C LYS A 280 3.84 -2.26 -25.60
N GLU A 281 4.63 -2.42 -24.54
CA GLU A 281 5.35 -1.31 -23.90
C GLU A 281 6.32 -0.60 -24.87
N HIS A 282 7.07 -1.36 -25.66
CA HIS A 282 7.98 -0.81 -26.66
C HIS A 282 7.26 0.07 -27.70
N LEU A 283 6.12 -0.40 -28.20
CA LEU A 283 5.32 0.32 -29.19
C LEU A 283 4.68 1.58 -28.59
N TYR A 284 4.23 1.52 -27.34
CA TYR A 284 3.75 2.69 -26.61
C TYR A 284 4.85 3.77 -26.50
N LYS A 285 6.08 3.38 -26.14
CA LYS A 285 7.24 4.29 -26.07
C LYS A 285 7.58 4.90 -27.44
N LYS A 286 7.53 4.11 -28.51
CA LYS A 286 7.75 4.58 -29.89
C LYS A 286 6.68 5.58 -30.33
N TRP A 287 5.41 5.29 -30.04
CA TRP A 287 4.28 6.18 -30.30
C TRP A 287 4.45 7.54 -29.61
N ARG A 288 4.79 7.54 -28.32
CA ARG A 288 4.98 8.76 -27.52
C ARG A 288 6.07 9.70 -28.07
N LYS A 289 7.10 9.15 -28.71
CA LYS A 289 8.21 9.93 -29.31
C LYS A 289 8.00 10.23 -30.80
N ALA A 290 6.95 9.70 -31.41
CA ALA A 290 6.71 9.83 -32.84
C ALA A 290 6.07 11.18 -33.19
N ARG A 291 6.36 11.67 -34.39
CA ARG A 291 5.77 12.88 -34.98
C ARG A 291 5.17 12.56 -36.35
N GLY A 292 4.15 13.32 -36.75
CA GLY A 292 3.45 13.13 -38.03
C GLY A 292 2.82 11.75 -38.18
N LEU A 293 2.85 11.19 -39.39
CA LEU A 293 2.24 9.89 -39.74
C LEU A 293 2.77 8.70 -38.91
N ASN A 294 3.98 8.82 -38.34
CA ASN A 294 4.52 7.79 -37.46
C ASN A 294 3.73 7.65 -36.15
N CYS A 295 3.06 8.72 -35.70
CA CYS A 295 2.20 8.68 -34.53
C CYS A 295 1.03 7.70 -34.77
N LEU A 296 0.35 7.80 -35.91
CA LEU A 296 -0.74 6.88 -36.26
C LEU A 296 -0.25 5.43 -36.38
N ARG A 297 0.87 5.22 -37.08
CA ARG A 297 1.46 3.87 -37.26
C ARG A 297 1.78 3.18 -35.93
N TYR A 298 2.49 3.85 -35.03
CA TYR A 298 2.86 3.22 -33.76
C TYR A 298 1.67 3.09 -32.80
N TRP A 299 0.66 3.96 -32.91
CA TRP A 299 -0.57 3.82 -32.15
C TRP A 299 -1.35 2.57 -32.57
N GLU A 300 -1.53 2.35 -33.87
CA GLU A 300 -2.18 1.17 -34.41
C GLU A 300 -1.47 -0.12 -33.96
N GLN A 301 -0.15 -0.19 -34.15
CA GLN A 301 0.66 -1.32 -33.69
C GLN A 301 0.57 -1.54 -32.16
N HIS A 302 0.52 -0.46 -31.37
CA HIS A 302 0.31 -0.56 -29.93
C HIS A 302 -1.06 -1.17 -29.61
N GLN A 303 -2.13 -0.76 -30.29
CA GLN A 303 -3.48 -1.32 -30.11
C GLN A 303 -3.53 -2.81 -30.45
N GLU A 304 -2.88 -3.23 -31.53
CA GLU A 304 -2.75 -4.65 -31.90
C GLU A 304 -2.01 -5.45 -30.82
N ALA A 305 -0.86 -4.95 -30.36
CA ALA A 305 -0.09 -5.60 -29.30
C ALA A 305 -0.87 -5.68 -27.98
N GLN A 306 -1.66 -4.65 -27.66
CA GLN A 306 -2.54 -4.64 -26.49
C GLN A 306 -3.69 -5.66 -26.64
N ALA A 307 -4.29 -5.77 -27.82
CA ALA A 307 -5.32 -6.76 -28.11
C ALA A 307 -4.77 -8.20 -28.02
N ALA A 308 -3.56 -8.45 -28.55
CA ALA A 308 -2.88 -9.72 -28.44
C ALA A 308 -2.62 -10.11 -26.98
N LEU A 309 -2.08 -9.19 -26.17
CA LEU A 309 -1.87 -9.42 -24.74
C LEU A 309 -3.18 -9.72 -24.01
N ARG A 310 -4.27 -8.99 -24.28
CA ARG A 310 -5.60 -9.26 -23.69
C ARG A 310 -6.09 -10.67 -24.02
N ARG A 311 -5.89 -11.13 -25.25
CA ARG A 311 -6.24 -12.50 -25.67
C ARG A 311 -5.43 -13.54 -24.89
N LEU A 312 -4.12 -13.35 -24.78
CA LEU A 312 -3.25 -14.26 -24.02
C LEU A 312 -3.65 -14.33 -22.53
N VAL A 313 -3.92 -13.19 -21.90
CA VAL A 313 -4.40 -13.14 -20.50
C VAL A 313 -5.73 -13.88 -20.35
N SER A 314 -6.68 -13.67 -21.28
CA SER A 314 -7.99 -14.35 -21.26
C SER A 314 -7.83 -15.87 -21.42
N ASN A 315 -7.01 -16.31 -22.38
CA ASN A 315 -6.73 -17.73 -22.61
C ASN A 315 -6.04 -18.36 -21.40
N ARG A 316 -5.06 -17.68 -20.81
CA ARG A 316 -4.37 -18.18 -19.61
C ARG A 316 -5.29 -18.31 -18.41
N ARG A 317 -6.24 -17.37 -18.24
CA ARG A 317 -7.29 -17.50 -17.21
C ARG A 317 -8.13 -18.76 -17.42
N LYS A 318 -8.59 -19.01 -18.66
CA LYS A 318 -9.35 -20.22 -19.01
C LYS A 318 -8.55 -21.49 -18.78
N GLU A 319 -7.29 -21.50 -19.18
CA GLU A 319 -6.39 -22.64 -19.00
C GLU A 319 -6.12 -22.94 -17.53
N THR A 320 -5.78 -21.90 -16.75
CA THR A 320 -5.54 -22.03 -15.30
C THR A 320 -6.81 -22.52 -14.58
N TRP A 321 -7.98 -22.10 -15.04
CA TRP A 321 -9.27 -22.61 -14.56
C TRP A 321 -9.48 -24.08 -14.93
N ARG A 322 -9.19 -24.49 -16.16
CA ARG A 322 -9.29 -25.89 -16.58
C ARG A 322 -8.35 -26.79 -15.77
N ILE A 323 -7.10 -26.38 -15.58
CA ILE A 323 -6.11 -27.09 -14.75
C ILE A 323 -6.63 -27.23 -13.32
N PHE A 324 -7.24 -26.17 -12.79
CA PHE A 324 -7.86 -26.20 -11.47
C PHE A 324 -9.00 -27.23 -11.39
N CYS A 325 -9.94 -27.24 -12.35
CA CYS A 325 -11.02 -28.23 -12.41
C CYS A 325 -10.50 -29.66 -12.55
N GLN A 326 -9.44 -29.88 -13.34
CA GLN A 326 -8.82 -31.20 -13.50
C GLN A 326 -8.19 -31.70 -12.19
N ARG A 327 -7.46 -30.84 -11.47
CA ARG A 327 -6.89 -31.19 -10.16
C ARG A 327 -7.97 -31.54 -9.14
N LEU A 328 -9.09 -30.81 -9.17
CA LEU A 328 -10.27 -31.12 -8.36
C LEU A 328 -10.86 -32.50 -8.67
N ALA A 329 -10.99 -32.84 -9.97
CA ALA A 329 -11.48 -34.15 -10.39
C ALA A 329 -10.53 -35.30 -10.00
N GLN A 330 -9.24 -35.02 -9.86
CA GLN A 330 -8.20 -35.97 -9.47
C GLN A 330 -8.00 -36.09 -7.95
N GLY A 331 -8.78 -35.37 -7.13
CA GLY A 331 -8.72 -35.47 -5.68
C GLY A 331 -7.67 -34.58 -4.98
N ASP A 332 -7.00 -33.66 -5.70
CA ASP A 332 -6.09 -32.68 -5.08
C ASP A 332 -6.86 -31.47 -4.54
N TYR A 333 -7.45 -31.65 -3.35
CA TYR A 333 -8.28 -30.62 -2.69
C TYR A 333 -7.49 -29.58 -1.89
N THR A 334 -6.21 -29.83 -1.62
CA THR A 334 -5.36 -29.03 -0.71
C THR A 334 -5.23 -27.59 -1.19
N LYS A 335 -5.09 -27.39 -2.52
CA LYS A 335 -5.05 -26.05 -3.14
C LYS A 335 -6.45 -25.53 -3.52
N ALA A 336 -7.46 -26.40 -3.54
CA ALA A 336 -8.79 -26.03 -4.00
C ALA A 336 -9.63 -25.33 -2.95
N ILE A 337 -9.57 -25.81 -1.70
CA ILE A 337 -10.25 -25.18 -0.55
C ILE A 337 -9.76 -23.74 -0.34
N ALA A 338 -8.46 -23.49 -0.54
CA ALA A 338 -7.85 -22.17 -0.46
C ALA A 338 -8.27 -21.21 -1.59
N LYS A 339 -8.75 -21.73 -2.74
CA LYS A 339 -9.29 -20.93 -3.84
C LYS A 339 -10.79 -20.67 -3.67
N PHE A 340 -11.57 -21.65 -3.24
CA PHE A 340 -13.00 -21.47 -2.95
C PHE A 340 -13.26 -20.47 -1.84
N SER A 341 -12.44 -20.47 -0.78
CA SER A 341 -12.51 -19.46 0.30
C SER A 341 -12.24 -18.02 -0.14
N LYS A 342 -11.74 -17.79 -1.36
CA LYS A 342 -11.47 -16.47 -1.95
C LYS A 342 -12.51 -16.04 -2.99
N ILE A 343 -13.44 -16.91 -3.36
CA ILE A 343 -14.54 -16.56 -4.25
C ILE A 343 -15.61 -15.89 -3.37
N PRO A 344 -15.95 -14.61 -3.58
CA PRO A 344 -17.07 -14.01 -2.89
C PRO A 344 -18.34 -14.75 -3.32
N PHE A 345 -18.99 -15.45 -2.39
CA PHE A 345 -20.35 -15.94 -2.62
C PHE A 345 -21.29 -14.73 -2.61
N SER A 346 -21.51 -14.14 -3.79
CA SER A 346 -22.70 -13.33 -4.03
C SER A 346 -23.90 -14.26 -3.82
N ARG A 347 -24.76 -13.96 -2.85
CA ARG A 347 -25.99 -14.72 -2.61
C ARG A 347 -26.81 -14.73 -3.91
N CYS A 348 -26.84 -15.87 -4.59
CA CYS A 348 -27.94 -16.20 -5.48
C CYS A 348 -29.16 -16.38 -4.57
N ASN A 349 -29.98 -15.35 -4.43
CA ASN A 349 -31.34 -15.52 -3.92
C ASN A 349 -32.08 -16.36 -4.95
N GLY A 350 -32.14 -17.67 -4.72
CA GLY A 350 -33.07 -18.54 -5.40
C GLY A 350 -34.48 -18.12 -5.01
N THR A 351 -35.18 -17.47 -5.92
CA THR A 351 -36.63 -17.58 -6.00
C THR A 351 -36.94 -19.01 -6.43
N THR A 352 -37.29 -19.85 -5.47
CA THR A 352 -38.11 -21.04 -5.74
C THR A 352 -39.56 -20.58 -6.00
N PRO A 353 -40.28 -21.26 -6.91
CA PRO A 353 -41.60 -20.86 -7.41
C PRO A 353 -42.68 -20.80 -6.33
#